data_AF-A0A8E0I3H2-F1
#
_entry.id   AF-A0A8E0I3H2-F1
#
_cell.length_a   1.000
_cell.length_b   1.000
_cell.length_c   1.000
_cell.angle_alpha   90.00
_cell.angle_beta   90.00
_cell.angle_gamma   90.00
#
_symmetry.space_group_name_H-M   'P 1'
#
loop_
_entity.id
_entity.type
_entity.pdbx_description
1 polymer ?
#
loop_
_entity_poly.entity_id
_entity_poly.type
_entity_poly.pdbx_seq_one_letter_code
_entity_poly.pdbx_strand_id
1 'polypeptide(L)'
;MNLNTQLYQHVSKQFEHDLNVVALVNDPSELDKLDVSLLITTVPQASSMAYRVVTISPFMTSKEKSTIMATIEEHRRNVQRDFLRRYFDIYFGEQFFFTLQPIMQRDQVVTLMCDQLERRHIVSPSFRQHVFEREEAAGTAFGTVALPHSVYMEARQTAFSVGVAKNSIRWGERRVNIVVLAAISQNDQQRFMRLYEALITMFSEPQVATALARVRNFEQFKNVVKTNM
;
A
#
# COMPACT_ATOMS: atom_id res chain seq x y z
N MET A 1 22.80 -26.37 24.44
CA MET A 1 22.03 -25.13 24.18
C MET A 1 20.56 -25.49 24.21
N ASN A 2 19.71 -24.76 24.94
CA ASN A 2 18.29 -25.09 25.10
C ASN A 2 17.57 -24.95 23.72
N LEU A 3 16.70 -25.90 23.37
CA LEU A 3 15.95 -25.93 22.12
C LEU A 3 15.21 -24.60 21.86
N ASN A 4 14.64 -24.02 22.90
CA ASN A 4 13.94 -22.73 22.84
C ASN A 4 14.88 -21.60 22.40
N THR A 5 16.12 -21.60 22.90
CA THR A 5 17.14 -20.61 22.52
C THR A 5 17.58 -20.79 21.06
N GLN A 6 17.68 -22.04 20.58
CA GLN A 6 18.03 -22.33 19.19
C GLN A 6 16.96 -21.86 18.22
N LEU A 7 15.69 -22.17 18.51
CA LEU A 7 14.54 -21.74 17.72
C LEU A 7 14.44 -20.21 17.70
N TYR A 8 14.56 -19.55 18.85
CA TYR A 8 14.56 -18.09 18.94
C TYR A 8 15.64 -17.47 18.05
N GLN A 9 16.89 -17.94 18.15
CA GLN A 9 18.00 -17.41 17.35
C GLN A 9 17.78 -17.64 15.86
N HIS A 10 17.25 -18.81 15.49
CA HIS A 10 17.00 -19.13 14.08
C HIS A 10 15.88 -18.28 13.48
N VAL A 11 14.75 -18.12 14.18
CA VAL A 11 13.66 -17.22 13.77
C VAL A 11 14.17 -15.78 13.67
N SER A 12 14.83 -15.28 14.72
CA SER A 12 15.28 -13.89 14.80
C SER A 12 16.29 -13.57 13.70
N LYS A 13 17.21 -14.50 13.39
CA LYS A 13 18.17 -14.32 12.30
C LYS A 13 17.53 -14.46 10.91
N GLN A 14 16.62 -15.40 10.74
CA GLN A 14 16.01 -15.68 9.43
C GLN A 14 15.03 -14.57 8.99
N PHE A 15 14.36 -13.93 9.94
CA PHE A 15 13.29 -12.95 9.73
C PHE A 15 13.60 -11.61 10.39
N GLU A 16 14.88 -11.25 10.53
CA GLU A 16 15.35 -10.04 11.24
C GLU A 16 14.71 -8.75 10.70
N HIS A 17 14.50 -8.68 9.40
CA HIS A 17 13.91 -7.53 8.72
C HIS A 17 12.38 -7.62 8.64
N ASP A 18 11.81 -8.74 9.08
CA ASP A 18 10.40 -9.07 8.88
C ASP A 18 9.58 -9.11 10.17
N LEU A 19 10.22 -9.52 11.27
CA LEU A 19 9.59 -9.73 12.56
C LEU A 19 10.34 -8.99 13.67
N ASN A 20 9.56 -8.46 14.61
CA ASN A 20 10.05 -8.10 15.93
C ASN A 20 9.60 -9.18 16.92
N VAL A 21 10.54 -9.98 17.45
CA VAL A 21 10.20 -11.05 18.40
C VAL A 21 9.98 -10.44 19.78
N VAL A 22 8.70 -10.39 20.19
CA VAL A 22 8.28 -9.71 21.44
C VAL A 22 8.52 -10.57 22.69
N ALA A 23 8.30 -11.89 22.59
CA ALA A 23 8.42 -12.79 23.73
C ALA A 23 8.68 -14.24 23.28
N LEU A 24 9.23 -15.03 24.21
CA LEU A 24 9.33 -16.49 24.11
C LEU A 24 8.48 -17.09 25.23
N VAL A 25 7.40 -17.78 24.85
CA VAL A 25 6.38 -18.24 25.78
C VAL A 25 6.44 -19.77 25.90
N ASN A 26 6.45 -20.28 27.13
CA ASN A 26 6.36 -21.73 27.41
C ASN A 26 4.98 -22.15 27.91
N ASP A 27 4.23 -21.22 28.54
CA ASP A 27 2.87 -21.44 29.00
C ASP A 27 1.88 -20.64 28.13
N PRO A 28 0.97 -21.30 27.39
CA PRO A 28 -0.06 -20.64 26.60
C PRO A 28 -0.89 -19.59 27.37
N SER A 29 -1.01 -19.70 28.70
CA SER A 29 -1.75 -18.72 29.52
C SER A 29 -1.14 -17.30 29.50
N GLU A 30 0.12 -17.17 29.09
CA GLU A 30 0.80 -15.88 28.96
C GLU A 30 0.45 -15.16 27.64
N LEU A 31 -0.06 -15.88 26.63
CA LEU A 31 -0.33 -15.33 25.31
C LEU A 31 -1.37 -14.20 25.35
N ASP A 32 -2.39 -14.32 26.19
CA ASP A 32 -3.46 -13.32 26.31
C ASP A 32 -2.97 -11.96 26.87
N LYS A 33 -1.74 -11.91 27.42
CA LYS A 33 -1.13 -10.69 27.96
C LYS A 33 -0.23 -9.97 26.95
N LEU A 34 -0.04 -10.55 25.76
CA LEU A 34 0.87 -10.05 24.75
C LEU A 34 0.11 -9.38 23.59
N ASP A 35 0.58 -8.21 23.18
CA ASP A 35 0.12 -7.56 21.96
C ASP A 35 0.98 -8.06 20.77
N VAL A 36 0.52 -9.12 20.13
CA VAL A 36 1.21 -9.77 19.02
C VAL A 36 0.23 -10.10 17.89
N SER A 37 0.72 -10.09 16.66
CA SER A 37 -0.07 -10.44 15.47
C SER A 37 0.19 -11.85 14.94
N LEU A 38 1.27 -12.50 15.40
CA LEU A 38 1.71 -13.82 14.94
C LEU A 38 2.32 -14.63 16.10
N LEU A 39 1.84 -15.85 16.26
CA LEU A 39 2.41 -16.89 17.11
C LEU A 39 3.08 -17.94 16.21
N ILE A 40 4.38 -18.15 16.40
CA ILE A 40 5.12 -19.28 15.83
C ILE A 40 5.32 -20.29 16.96
N THR A 41 4.82 -21.52 16.78
CA THR A 41 4.77 -22.53 17.85
C THR A 41 5.24 -23.89 17.35
N THR A 42 5.83 -24.69 18.24
CA THR A 42 6.16 -26.10 17.96
C THR A 42 5.09 -27.08 18.42
N VAL A 43 4.05 -26.57 19.09
CA VAL A 43 2.92 -27.35 19.58
C VAL A 43 1.63 -26.90 18.89
N PRO A 44 0.71 -27.83 18.57
CA PRO A 44 -0.60 -27.47 18.03
C PRO A 44 -1.33 -26.51 18.97
N GLN A 45 -1.79 -25.38 18.43
CA GLN A 45 -2.55 -24.37 19.16
C GLN A 45 -3.88 -24.15 18.45
N ALA A 46 -4.95 -23.91 19.21
CA ALA A 46 -6.24 -23.51 18.63
C ALA A 46 -6.11 -22.19 17.86
N SER A 47 -6.94 -22.02 16.83
CA SER A 47 -7.00 -20.77 16.08
C SER A 47 -7.44 -19.62 16.99
N SER A 48 -6.77 -18.47 16.87
CA SER A 48 -7.09 -17.24 17.58
C SER A 48 -7.64 -16.20 16.62
N MET A 49 -8.53 -15.34 17.13
CA MET A 49 -8.96 -14.13 16.41
C MET A 49 -7.99 -12.96 16.61
N ALA A 50 -7.15 -13.01 17.65
CA ALA A 50 -6.22 -11.93 17.99
C ALA A 50 -4.91 -12.00 17.18
N TYR A 51 -4.43 -13.20 16.89
CA TYR A 51 -3.16 -13.43 16.20
C TYR A 51 -3.23 -14.63 15.25
N ARG A 52 -2.36 -14.61 14.23
CA ARG A 52 -2.14 -15.76 13.33
C ARG A 52 -1.31 -16.82 14.05
N VAL A 53 -1.55 -18.09 13.73
CA VAL A 53 -0.80 -19.22 14.31
C VAL A 53 -0.10 -19.97 13.19
N VAL A 54 1.21 -20.17 13.33
CA VAL A 54 2.00 -21.03 12.45
C VAL A 54 2.69 -22.09 13.30
N THR A 55 2.29 -23.34 13.11
CA THR A 55 2.91 -24.49 13.78
C THR A 55 4.08 -25.01 12.94
N ILE A 56 5.25 -25.15 13.56
CA ILE A 56 6.49 -25.59 12.93
C ILE A 56 7.13 -26.75 13.69
N SER A 57 7.95 -27.54 13.01
CA SER A 57 8.84 -28.49 13.65
C SER A 57 9.99 -27.78 14.38
N PRO A 58 10.61 -28.43 15.39
CA PRO A 58 11.75 -27.86 16.13
C PRO A 58 12.98 -27.50 15.28
N PHE A 59 13.08 -28.04 14.06
CA PHE A 59 14.22 -27.83 13.16
C PHE A 59 13.91 -26.85 12.01
N MET A 60 12.67 -26.39 11.89
CA MET A 60 12.20 -25.41 10.89
C MET A 60 12.73 -25.67 9.47
N THR A 61 12.02 -26.52 8.75
CA THR A 61 12.26 -26.85 7.34
C THR A 61 12.10 -25.63 6.43
N SER A 62 12.66 -25.71 5.22
CA SER A 62 12.49 -24.64 4.21
C SER A 62 11.02 -24.37 3.88
N LYS A 63 10.18 -25.41 3.88
CA LYS A 63 8.73 -25.25 3.66
C LYS A 63 8.08 -24.43 4.77
N GLU A 64 8.43 -24.71 6.03
CA GLU A 64 7.92 -23.97 7.18
C GLU A 64 8.39 -22.51 7.16
N LYS A 65 9.64 -22.24 6.75
CA LYS A 65 10.11 -20.86 6.53
C LYS A 65 9.25 -20.14 5.50
N SER A 66 8.94 -20.78 4.37
CA SER A 66 8.06 -20.21 3.36
C SER A 66 6.64 -19.97 3.89
N THR A 67 6.12 -20.86 4.74
CA THR A 67 4.81 -20.68 5.39
C THR A 67 4.81 -19.49 6.35
N ILE A 68 5.84 -19.34 7.17
CA ILE A 68 6.01 -18.17 8.06
C ILE A 68 6.03 -16.89 7.22
N MET A 69 6.87 -16.84 6.18
CA MET A 69 6.98 -15.66 5.31
C MET A 69 5.66 -15.33 4.62
N ALA A 70 4.96 -16.33 4.07
CA ALA A 70 3.65 -16.11 3.45
C ALA A 70 2.62 -15.54 4.44
N THR A 71 2.65 -16.00 5.69
CA THR A 71 1.76 -15.53 6.76
C THR A 71 2.07 -14.07 7.14
N ILE A 72 3.35 -13.71 7.24
CA ILE A 72 3.80 -12.34 7.49
C ILE A 72 3.33 -11.41 6.38
N GLU A 73 3.56 -11.79 5.12
CA GLU A 73 3.17 -10.99 3.96
C GLU A 73 1.65 -10.85 3.83
N GLU A 74 0.89 -11.89 4.14
CA GLU A 74 -0.57 -11.81 4.19
C GLU A 74 -1.03 -10.84 5.28
N HIS A 75 -0.46 -10.91 6.49
CA HIS A 75 -0.79 -10.00 7.57
C HIS A 75 -0.48 -8.55 7.20
N ARG A 76 0.71 -8.28 6.63
CA ARG A 76 1.11 -6.95 6.13
C ARG A 76 0.11 -6.40 5.10
N ARG A 77 -0.27 -7.22 4.12
CA ARG A 77 -1.30 -6.83 3.13
C ARG A 77 -2.63 -6.49 3.79
N ASN A 78 -3.08 -7.29 4.77
CA ASN A 78 -4.34 -7.02 5.47
C ASN A 78 -4.29 -5.70 6.26
N VAL A 79 -3.20 -5.43 6.98
CA VAL A 79 -3.01 -4.16 7.70
C VAL A 79 -3.02 -2.97 6.73
N GLN A 80 -2.33 -3.08 5.60
CA GLN A 80 -2.32 -2.05 4.55
C GLN A 80 -3.71 -1.82 3.94
N ARG A 81 -4.44 -2.90 3.64
CA ARG A 81 -5.83 -2.85 3.14
C ARG A 81 -6.75 -2.17 4.14
N ASP A 82 -6.71 -2.55 5.41
CA ASP A 82 -7.55 -1.95 6.45
C ASP A 82 -7.24 -0.47 6.66
N PHE A 83 -5.97 -0.09 6.59
CA PHE A 83 -5.55 1.30 6.63
C PHE A 83 -6.13 2.09 5.45
N LEU A 84 -5.99 1.59 4.21
CA LEU A 84 -6.60 2.22 3.03
C LEU A 84 -8.11 2.39 3.19
N ARG A 85 -8.82 1.33 3.62
CA ARG A 85 -10.28 1.36 3.81
C ARG A 85 -10.70 2.44 4.79
N ARG A 86 -10.00 2.54 5.93
CA ARG A 86 -10.28 3.49 7.00
C ARG A 86 -10.10 4.94 6.57
N TYR A 87 -9.08 5.21 5.76
CA TYR A 87 -8.70 6.57 5.38
C TYR A 87 -9.12 6.97 3.97
N PHE A 88 -9.79 6.09 3.23
CA PHE A 88 -10.18 6.32 1.85
C PHE A 88 -11.00 7.60 1.68
N ASP A 89 -12.12 7.74 2.41
CA ASP A 89 -13.02 8.90 2.23
C ASP A 89 -12.43 10.21 2.78
N ILE A 90 -11.29 10.14 3.50
CA ILE A 90 -10.57 11.32 3.98
C ILE A 90 -9.70 11.91 2.87
N TYR A 91 -9.10 11.05 2.04
CA TYR A 91 -8.10 11.47 1.05
C TYR A 91 -8.57 11.37 -0.41
N PHE A 92 -9.60 10.59 -0.68
CA PHE A 92 -10.17 10.41 -2.01
C PHE A 92 -11.56 11.05 -2.07
N GLY A 93 -11.80 11.82 -3.13
CA GLY A 93 -13.11 12.44 -3.38
C GLY A 93 -13.47 12.38 -4.86
N GLU A 94 -14.76 12.25 -5.15
CA GLU A 94 -15.29 12.18 -6.52
C GLU A 94 -14.89 13.41 -7.35
N GLN A 95 -14.79 14.58 -6.73
CA GLN A 95 -14.36 15.82 -7.38
C GLN A 95 -12.92 15.81 -7.91
N PHE A 96 -12.12 14.82 -7.52
CA PHE A 96 -10.75 14.61 -7.98
C PHE A 96 -10.58 13.33 -8.80
N PHE A 97 -11.71 12.70 -9.19
CA PHE A 97 -11.74 11.53 -10.06
C PHE A 97 -11.98 11.93 -11.52
N PHE A 98 -11.22 11.33 -12.43
CA PHE A 98 -11.28 11.62 -13.86
C PHE A 98 -11.35 10.35 -14.69
N THR A 99 -12.20 10.37 -15.72
CA THR A 99 -12.07 9.44 -16.86
C THR A 99 -11.17 10.10 -17.91
N LEU A 100 -9.99 9.53 -18.12
CA LEU A 100 -9.00 10.05 -19.05
C LEU A 100 -9.28 9.59 -20.47
N GLN A 101 -9.10 10.50 -21.42
CA GLN A 101 -9.29 10.18 -22.84
C GLN A 101 -8.03 9.51 -23.41
N PRO A 102 -8.17 8.51 -24.31
CA PRO A 102 -7.03 7.77 -24.88
C PRO A 102 -5.98 8.63 -25.60
N ILE A 103 -6.39 9.79 -26.12
CA ILE A 103 -5.51 10.70 -26.87
C ILE A 103 -4.68 11.62 -25.97
N MET A 104 -4.95 11.63 -24.66
CA MET A 104 -4.22 12.48 -23.72
C MET A 104 -2.78 12.01 -23.57
N GLN A 105 -1.88 12.98 -23.49
CA GLN A 105 -0.47 12.78 -23.17
C GLN A 105 -0.24 12.93 -21.66
N ARG A 106 0.87 12.37 -21.15
CA ARG A 106 1.28 12.48 -19.74
C ARG A 106 1.05 13.88 -19.17
N ASP A 107 1.61 14.89 -19.82
CA ASP A 107 1.62 16.25 -19.29
C ASP A 107 0.23 16.88 -19.29
N GLN A 108 -0.65 16.50 -20.23
CA GLN A 108 -2.04 16.93 -20.25
C GLN A 108 -2.82 16.31 -19.07
N VAL A 109 -2.54 15.05 -18.72
CA VAL A 109 -3.15 14.38 -17.57
C VAL A 109 -2.69 15.03 -16.26
N VAL A 110 -1.38 15.21 -16.08
CA VAL A 110 -0.82 15.86 -14.89
C VAL A 110 -1.37 17.27 -14.73
N THR A 111 -1.40 18.05 -15.81
CA THR A 111 -1.95 19.41 -15.81
C THR A 111 -3.42 19.43 -15.40
N LEU A 112 -4.26 18.60 -16.03
CA LEU A 112 -5.69 18.50 -15.70
C LEU A 112 -5.93 18.24 -14.20
N MET A 113 -5.17 17.30 -13.63
CA MET A 113 -5.33 16.89 -12.23
C MET A 113 -4.80 17.95 -11.26
N CYS A 114 -3.63 18.55 -11.55
CA CYS A 114 -3.08 19.66 -10.78
C CYS A 114 -4.00 20.88 -10.78
N ASP A 115 -4.53 21.27 -11.95
CA ASP A 115 -5.41 22.43 -12.10
C ASP A 115 -6.72 22.25 -11.30
N GLN A 116 -7.22 21.01 -11.16
CA GLN A 116 -8.37 20.74 -10.30
C GLN A 116 -8.04 20.91 -8.82
N LEU A 117 -6.89 20.41 -8.36
CA LEU A 117 -6.45 20.58 -6.98
C LEU A 117 -6.23 22.06 -6.65
N GLU A 118 -5.63 22.82 -7.57
CA GLU A 118 -5.42 24.25 -7.42
C GLU A 118 -6.75 25.03 -7.36
N ARG A 119 -7.69 24.75 -8.27
CA ARG A 119 -9.04 25.35 -8.26
C ARG A 119 -9.82 25.08 -6.98
N ARG A 120 -9.53 23.96 -6.31
CA ARG A 120 -10.10 23.60 -5.00
C ARG A 120 -9.27 24.11 -3.83
N HIS A 121 -8.25 24.93 -4.09
CA HIS A 121 -7.34 25.51 -3.10
C HIS A 121 -6.60 24.48 -2.25
N ILE A 122 -6.42 23.25 -2.75
CA ILE A 122 -5.67 22.18 -2.07
C ILE A 122 -4.17 22.43 -2.17
N VAL A 123 -3.72 23.01 -3.29
CA VAL A 123 -2.32 23.31 -3.59
C VAL A 123 -2.17 24.74 -4.09
N SER A 124 -0.93 25.24 -4.09
CA SER A 124 -0.54 26.52 -4.70
C SER A 124 -0.32 26.37 -6.22
N PRO A 125 -0.25 27.48 -6.97
CA PRO A 125 0.06 27.45 -8.41
C PRO A 125 1.43 26.83 -8.75
N SER A 126 2.40 26.87 -7.82
CA SER A 126 3.73 26.27 -8.00
C SER A 126 3.73 24.75 -8.02
N PHE A 127 2.72 24.12 -7.41
CA PHE A 127 2.68 22.67 -7.19
C PHE A 127 2.83 21.87 -8.50
N ARG A 128 2.18 22.31 -9.57
CA ARG A 128 2.26 21.64 -10.89
C ARG A 128 3.70 21.57 -11.40
N GLN A 129 4.46 22.65 -11.25
CA GLN A 129 5.86 22.70 -11.67
C GLN A 129 6.70 21.68 -10.89
N HIS A 130 6.51 21.59 -9.57
CA HIS A 130 7.24 20.64 -8.73
C HIS A 130 6.85 19.18 -8.99
N VAL A 131 5.61 18.91 -9.42
CA VAL A 131 5.21 17.57 -9.91
C VAL A 131 5.94 17.23 -11.21
N PHE A 132 6.07 18.18 -12.14
CA PHE A 132 6.80 17.94 -13.39
C PHE A 132 8.30 17.73 -13.14
N GLU A 133 8.90 18.52 -12.24
CA GLU A 133 10.28 18.32 -11.81
C GLU A 133 10.52 16.88 -11.31
N ARG A 134 9.59 16.34 -10.49
CA ARG A 134 9.63 14.95 -10.02
C ARG A 134 9.57 13.94 -11.16
N GLU A 135 8.65 14.14 -12.11
CA GLU A 135 8.44 13.23 -13.25
C GLU A 135 9.58 13.24 -14.26
N GLU A 136 10.24 14.40 -14.45
CA GLU A 136 11.38 14.54 -15.35
C GLU A 136 12.65 13.95 -14.76
N ALA A 137 12.86 14.08 -13.45
CA ALA A 137 14.01 13.49 -12.77
C ALA A 137 13.99 11.95 -12.82
N ALA A 138 12.83 11.34 -12.52
CA ALA A 138 12.60 9.91 -12.68
C ALA A 138 11.10 9.62 -12.68
N GLY A 139 10.57 9.23 -13.84
CA GLY A 139 9.13 8.98 -14.02
C GLY A 139 8.55 7.98 -13.01
N THR A 140 7.32 8.23 -12.56
CA THR A 140 6.70 7.46 -11.47
C THR A 140 5.85 6.27 -11.93
N ALA A 141 6.02 5.84 -13.18
CA ALA A 141 5.25 4.73 -13.73
C ALA A 141 5.76 3.37 -13.22
N PHE A 142 4.85 2.61 -12.61
CA PHE A 142 5.06 1.23 -12.15
C PHE A 142 3.96 0.32 -12.70
N GLY A 143 4.35 -0.68 -13.49
CA GLY A 143 3.39 -1.53 -14.21
C GLY A 143 2.44 -0.70 -15.09
N THR A 144 1.14 -0.78 -14.81
CA THR A 144 0.06 -0.03 -15.49
C THR A 144 -0.40 1.21 -14.71
N VAL A 145 0.34 1.65 -13.69
CA VAL A 145 -0.02 2.78 -12.82
C VAL A 145 1.07 3.84 -12.82
N ALA A 146 0.71 5.12 -12.71
CA ALA A 146 1.62 6.22 -12.40
C ALA A 146 1.22 6.91 -11.09
N LEU A 147 2.19 7.37 -10.31
CA LEU A 147 2.01 7.99 -9.01
C LEU A 147 2.69 9.38 -8.93
N PRO A 148 2.31 10.34 -9.79
CA PRO A 148 2.93 11.66 -9.79
C PRO A 148 2.69 12.40 -8.48
N HIS A 149 3.71 13.08 -7.98
CA HIS A 149 3.68 13.87 -6.74
C HIS A 149 4.73 14.98 -6.81
N SER A 150 4.54 16.03 -6.01
CA SER A 150 5.55 17.09 -5.86
C SER A 150 6.81 16.54 -5.18
N VAL A 151 7.97 17.14 -5.48
CA VAL A 151 9.21 16.92 -4.71
C VAL A 151 9.14 17.49 -3.27
N TYR A 152 8.11 18.29 -2.95
CA TYR A 152 7.87 18.89 -1.64
C TYR A 152 6.54 18.46 -1.00
N MET A 153 6.45 18.58 0.33
CA MET A 153 5.22 18.37 1.12
C MET A 153 4.44 19.68 1.29
N GLU A 154 4.07 20.31 0.17
CA GLU A 154 3.59 21.71 0.12
C GLU A 154 2.07 21.89 0.01
N ALA A 155 1.29 20.79 0.01
CA ALA A 155 -0.16 20.91 -0.09
C ALA A 155 -0.76 21.47 1.21
N ARG A 156 -1.81 22.29 1.09
CA ARG A 156 -2.57 22.79 2.24
C ARG A 156 -3.37 21.67 2.91
N GLN A 157 -3.83 20.72 2.11
CA GLN A 157 -4.53 19.51 2.55
C GLN A 157 -4.01 18.33 1.73
N THR A 158 -3.89 17.17 2.38
CA THR A 158 -3.55 15.93 1.67
C THR A 158 -4.76 15.45 0.86
N ALA A 159 -4.56 15.12 -0.41
CA ALA A 159 -5.58 14.56 -1.29
C ALA A 159 -4.96 13.72 -2.40
N PHE A 160 -5.69 12.72 -2.86
CA PHE A 160 -5.38 11.98 -4.08
C PHE A 160 -6.35 12.38 -5.19
N SER A 161 -5.77 12.75 -6.34
CA SER A 161 -6.51 12.82 -7.58
C SER A 161 -6.28 11.55 -8.38
N VAL A 162 -7.35 10.96 -8.92
CA VAL A 162 -7.32 9.68 -9.61
C VAL A 162 -7.81 9.85 -11.04
N GLY A 163 -6.99 9.49 -12.01
CA GLY A 163 -7.36 9.42 -13.42
C GLY A 163 -7.37 7.98 -13.90
N VAL A 164 -8.47 7.52 -14.49
CA VAL A 164 -8.60 6.19 -15.09
C VAL A 164 -8.76 6.32 -16.60
N ALA A 165 -7.83 5.74 -17.34
CA ALA A 165 -7.84 5.77 -18.80
C ALA A 165 -8.46 4.47 -19.36
N LYS A 166 -9.43 4.62 -20.28
CA LYS A 166 -10.05 3.46 -20.95
C LYS A 166 -9.04 2.63 -21.74
N ASN A 167 -8.10 3.32 -22.38
CA ASN A 167 -6.94 2.73 -23.05
C ASN A 167 -5.68 3.25 -22.37
N SER A 168 -4.56 2.53 -22.48
CA SER A 168 -3.34 2.96 -21.82
C SER A 168 -2.76 4.24 -22.44
N ILE A 169 -2.32 5.15 -21.58
CA ILE A 169 -1.65 6.41 -21.91
C ILE A 169 -0.13 6.17 -21.87
N ARG A 170 0.61 6.73 -22.84
CA ARG A 170 2.08 6.67 -22.82
C ARG A 170 2.62 7.52 -21.68
N TRP A 171 3.49 6.93 -20.85
CA TRP A 171 4.14 7.55 -19.71
C TRP A 171 5.65 7.25 -19.78
N GLY A 172 6.37 8.03 -20.58
CA GLY A 172 7.74 7.71 -20.99
C GLY A 172 7.78 6.44 -21.84
N GLU A 173 8.57 5.46 -21.38
CA GLU A 173 8.70 4.13 -22.02
C GLU A 173 7.61 3.14 -21.56
N ARG A 174 6.78 3.52 -20.58
CA ARG A 174 5.70 2.68 -20.06
C ARG A 174 4.34 3.13 -20.58
N ARG A 175 3.34 2.30 -20.32
CA ARG A 175 1.92 2.56 -20.61
C ARG A 175 1.11 2.37 -19.34
N VAL A 176 0.32 3.38 -18.97
CA VAL A 176 -0.46 3.38 -17.72
C VAL A 176 -1.95 3.51 -18.01
N ASN A 177 -2.76 2.82 -17.22
CA ASN A 177 -4.22 2.89 -17.23
C ASN A 177 -4.75 3.72 -16.06
N ILE A 178 -3.94 3.93 -15.03
CA ILE A 178 -4.34 4.61 -13.80
C ILE A 178 -3.25 5.61 -13.45
N VAL A 179 -3.66 6.82 -13.11
CA VAL A 179 -2.79 7.87 -12.57
C VAL A 179 -3.35 8.25 -11.21
N VAL A 180 -2.54 8.13 -10.16
CA VAL A 180 -2.92 8.54 -8.81
C VAL A 180 -1.96 9.65 -8.39
N LEU A 181 -2.39 10.89 -8.64
CA LEU A 181 -1.62 12.07 -8.30
C LEU A 181 -1.80 12.41 -6.82
N ALA A 182 -0.70 12.54 -6.09
CA ALA A 182 -0.72 12.83 -4.66
C ALA A 182 -0.35 14.29 -4.36
N ALA A 183 -1.25 15.01 -3.68
CA ALA A 183 -0.96 16.26 -3.01
C ALA A 183 -0.84 15.98 -1.51
N ILE A 184 0.27 16.37 -0.88
CA ILE A 184 0.62 15.94 0.48
C ILE A 184 0.89 17.16 1.34
N SER A 185 0.18 17.25 2.46
CA SER A 185 0.46 18.25 3.48
C SER A 185 1.48 17.72 4.48
N GLN A 186 2.35 18.61 4.99
CA GLN A 186 3.38 18.25 5.96
C GLN A 186 2.81 17.60 7.23
N ASN A 187 1.63 18.05 7.69
CA ASN A 187 0.97 17.52 8.89
C ASN A 187 0.56 16.06 8.77
N ASP A 188 0.32 15.58 7.55
CA ASP A 188 -0.14 14.22 7.27
C ASP A 188 0.97 13.31 6.74
N GLN A 189 2.23 13.75 6.69
CA GLN A 189 3.34 13.05 6.04
C GLN A 189 3.45 11.57 6.45
N GLN A 190 3.43 11.25 7.76
CA GLN A 190 3.54 9.86 8.22
C GLN A 190 2.36 8.99 7.80
N ARG A 191 1.15 9.57 7.83
CA ARG A 191 -0.07 8.83 7.44
C ARG A 191 -0.11 8.66 5.93
N PHE A 192 0.33 9.67 5.18
CA PHE A 192 0.50 9.61 3.74
C PHE A 192 1.48 8.51 3.34
N MET A 193 2.67 8.42 3.94
CA MET A 193 3.66 7.39 3.54
C MET A 193 3.09 5.98 3.69
N ARG A 194 2.35 5.71 4.77
CA ARG A 194 1.63 4.44 4.94
C ARG A 194 0.55 4.23 3.88
N LEU A 195 -0.19 5.27 3.52
CA LEU A 195 -1.21 5.19 2.47
C LEU A 195 -0.58 4.93 1.10
N TYR A 196 0.52 5.61 0.80
CA TYR A 196 1.29 5.51 -0.43
C TYR A 196 1.86 4.10 -0.61
N GLU A 197 2.50 3.54 0.42
CA GLU A 197 2.96 2.15 0.43
C GLU A 197 1.80 1.18 0.19
N ALA A 198 0.67 1.39 0.89
CA ALA A 198 -0.50 0.54 0.71
C ALA A 198 -1.07 0.60 -0.72
N LEU A 199 -1.10 1.79 -1.35
CA LEU A 199 -1.52 1.96 -2.75
C LEU A 199 -0.58 1.23 -3.70
N ILE A 200 0.74 1.34 -3.51
CA ILE A 200 1.72 0.61 -4.32
C ILE A 200 1.51 -0.89 -4.19
N THR A 201 1.42 -1.41 -2.97
CA THR A 201 1.19 -2.85 -2.74
C THR A 201 -0.09 -3.30 -3.44
N MET A 202 -1.19 -2.58 -3.20
CA MET A 202 -2.50 -2.90 -3.78
C MET A 202 -2.46 -2.89 -5.31
N PHE A 203 -1.89 -1.85 -5.94
CA PHE A 203 -1.83 -1.75 -7.39
C PHE A 203 -0.83 -2.71 -8.04
N SER A 204 0.12 -3.25 -7.26
CA SER A 204 1.01 -4.32 -7.69
C SER A 204 0.32 -5.68 -7.73
N GLU A 205 -0.82 -5.86 -7.06
CA GLU A 205 -1.57 -7.11 -7.11
C GLU A 205 -2.24 -7.29 -8.49
N PRO A 206 -1.93 -8.36 -9.25
CA PRO A 206 -2.44 -8.54 -10.62
C PRO A 206 -3.96 -8.53 -10.73
N GLN A 207 -4.65 -9.07 -9.73
CA GLN A 207 -6.11 -9.10 -9.68
C GLN A 207 -6.69 -7.69 -9.50
N VAL A 208 -6.08 -6.87 -8.65
CA VAL A 208 -6.48 -5.49 -8.42
C VAL A 208 -6.20 -4.63 -9.66
N ALA A 209 -5.03 -4.77 -10.28
CA ALA A 209 -4.71 -4.08 -11.52
C ALA A 209 -5.73 -4.40 -12.64
N THR A 210 -6.15 -5.66 -12.74
CA THR A 210 -7.17 -6.11 -13.69
C THR A 210 -8.56 -5.53 -13.37
N ALA A 211 -8.94 -5.47 -12.09
CA ALA A 211 -10.20 -4.87 -11.66
C ALA A 211 -10.24 -3.37 -11.94
N LEU A 212 -9.15 -2.65 -11.63
CA LEU A 212 -9.06 -1.22 -11.85
C LEU A 212 -9.09 -0.85 -13.35
N ALA A 213 -8.60 -1.70 -14.25
CA ALA A 213 -8.72 -1.49 -15.69
C ALA A 213 -10.20 -1.42 -16.17
N ARG A 214 -11.14 -1.97 -15.39
CA ARG A 214 -12.57 -1.98 -15.70
C ARG A 214 -13.35 -0.83 -15.06
N VAL A 215 -12.73 -0.07 -14.16
CA VAL A 215 -13.36 1.07 -13.48
C VAL A 215 -13.73 2.17 -14.49
N ARG A 216 -14.90 2.77 -14.31
CA ARG A 216 -15.45 3.84 -15.16
C ARG A 216 -15.92 5.07 -14.38
N ASN A 217 -16.07 4.96 -13.07
CA ASN A 217 -16.51 6.05 -12.20
C ASN A 217 -15.92 5.90 -10.79
N PHE A 218 -16.10 6.93 -9.98
CA PHE A 218 -15.55 6.99 -8.63
C PHE A 218 -16.10 5.89 -7.71
N GLU A 219 -17.39 5.57 -7.79
CA GLU A 219 -17.99 4.52 -6.96
C GLU A 219 -17.42 3.13 -7.29
N GLN A 220 -17.17 2.83 -8.57
CA GLN A 220 -16.48 1.60 -8.96
C GLN A 220 -15.03 1.57 -8.45
N PHE A 221 -14.30 2.69 -8.57
CA PHE A 221 -12.95 2.82 -8.02
C PHE A 221 -12.95 2.56 -6.51
N LYS A 222 -13.85 3.22 -5.79
CA LYS A 222 -14.05 3.08 -4.35
C LYS A 222 -14.35 1.64 -3.95
N ASN A 223 -15.22 0.95 -4.68
CA ASN A 223 -15.52 -0.47 -4.43
C ASN A 223 -14.29 -1.36 -4.66
N VAL A 224 -13.49 -1.12 -5.69
CA VAL A 224 -12.27 -1.90 -5.92
C VAL A 224 -11.26 -1.68 -4.77
N VAL A 225 -11.07 -0.45 -4.32
CA VAL A 225 -10.14 -0.14 -3.21
C VAL A 225 -10.68 -0.62 -1.86
N LYS A 226 -12.00 -0.55 -1.63
CA LYS A 226 -12.61 -0.89 -0.33
C LYS A 226 -13.06 -2.33 -0.18
N THR A 227 -13.26 -3.07 -1.27
CA THR A 227 -14.01 -4.33 -1.25
C THR A 227 -13.25 -5.50 -1.86
N ASN A 228 -12.03 -5.30 -2.39
CA ASN A 228 -11.26 -6.41 -2.92
C ASN A 228 -10.84 -7.39 -1.80
N MET A 229 -11.61 -8.48 -1.78
CA MET A 229 -11.41 -9.79 -1.16
C MET A 229 -10.04 -10.35 -1.54
#